data_AF-A0A6A4WIM9-F1
#
_entry.id   AF-A0A6A4WIM9-F1
#
_cell.length_a   1.000
_cell.length_b   1.000
_cell.length_c   1.000
_cell.angle_alpha   90.00
_cell.angle_beta   90.00
_cell.angle_gamma   90.00
#
_symmetry.space_group_name_H-M   'P 1'
#
loop_
_entity.id
_entity.type
_entity.pdbx_description
1 polymer ?
#
loop_
_entity_poly.entity_id
_entity_poly.type
_entity_poly.pdbx_seq_one_letter_code
_entity_poly.pdbx_strand_id
1 'polypeptide(L)'
;MNAQLCISMNGRKTTITNPKPGERVDTTKCEDVKEFTYDYSYWSLDPQQPVFHSQEEIYQNLGSDVVDNAYDGYNACVFAYGQTGSGKTYTMMGTQVRTTAGQGFCRNC
;
A
#
# COMPACT_ATOMS: atom_id res chain seq x y z
N MET A 1 -19.81 -15.34 8.56
CA MET A 1 -18.57 -14.86 7.92
C MET A 1 -17.62 -14.46 9.04
N ASN A 2 -16.58 -15.26 9.31
CA ASN A 2 -15.54 -14.96 10.32
C ASN A 2 -14.21 -14.68 9.59
N ALA A 3 -14.15 -13.56 8.85
CA ALA A 3 -12.89 -13.10 8.28
C ALA A 3 -12.11 -12.36 9.37
N GLN A 4 -10.85 -12.73 9.56
CA GLN A 4 -9.94 -12.05 10.49
C GLN A 4 -8.91 -11.25 9.70
N LEU A 5 -8.63 -10.03 10.14
CA LEU A 5 -7.57 -9.21 9.59
C LEU A 5 -6.22 -9.82 9.95
N CYS A 6 -5.45 -10.23 8.94
CA CYS A 6 -4.17 -10.92 9.10
C CYS A 6 -2.95 -10.05 8.76
N ILE A 7 -3.16 -8.79 8.35
CA ILE A 7 -2.09 -7.87 7.97
C ILE A 7 -2.15 -6.66 8.90
N SER A 8 -0.98 -6.24 9.38
CA SER A 8 -0.79 -4.98 10.10
C SER A 8 0.46 -4.28 9.57
N MET A 9 0.49 -2.95 9.65
CA MET A 9 1.60 -2.14 9.18
C MET A 9 1.99 -1.13 10.25
N ASN A 10 3.29 -0.95 10.47
CA ASN A 10 3.83 0.05 11.39
C ASN A 10 5.11 0.65 10.78
N GLY A 11 5.02 1.91 10.36
CA GLY A 11 6.09 2.59 9.65
C GLY A 11 6.50 1.80 8.40
N ARG A 12 7.77 1.40 8.34
CA ARG A 12 8.34 0.63 7.21
C ARG A 12 8.12 -0.88 7.28
N LYS A 13 7.43 -1.36 8.32
CA LYS A 13 7.27 -2.78 8.59
C LYS A 13 5.84 -3.25 8.29
N THR A 14 5.73 -4.36 7.56
CA THR A 14 4.48 -5.08 7.32
C THR A 14 4.54 -6.43 8.02
N THR A 15 3.54 -6.72 8.84
CA THR A 15 3.45 -7.94 9.61
C THR A 15 2.26 -8.77 9.15
N ILE A 16 2.53 -10.01 8.74
CA ILE A 16 1.54 -11.01 8.34
C ILE A 16 1.39 -12.01 9.48
N THR A 17 0.17 -12.14 9.98
CA THR A 17 -0.20 -13.07 11.04
C THR A 17 -0.95 -14.24 10.42
N ASN A 18 -0.61 -15.48 10.79
CA ASN A 18 -1.34 -16.66 10.36
C ASN A 18 -2.32 -17.09 11.47
N PRO A 19 -3.59 -16.65 11.44
CA PRO A 19 -4.57 -17.07 12.43
C PRO A 19 -4.90 -18.56 12.24
N LYS A 20 -4.55 -19.39 13.22
CA LYS A 20 -5.05 -20.76 13.30
C LYS A 20 -6.55 -20.72 13.66
N PRO A 21 -7.43 -21.46 12.96
CA PRO A 21 -8.86 -21.44 13.26
C PRO A 21 -9.13 -21.87 14.72
N GLY A 22 -9.66 -20.95 15.53
CA GLY A 22 -10.07 -21.23 16.91
C GLY A 22 -9.04 -20.93 18.01
N GLU A 23 -7.83 -20.49 17.67
CA GLU A 23 -6.82 -20.06 18.66
C GLU A 23 -6.62 -18.53 18.62
N ARG A 24 -6.41 -17.92 19.79
CA ARG A 24 -5.88 -16.54 19.85
C ARG A 24 -4.44 -16.58 19.37
N VAL A 25 -4.11 -15.71 18.42
CA VAL A 25 -2.74 -15.53 17.94
C VAL A 25 -1.83 -15.22 19.13
N ASP A 26 -0.93 -16.14 19.43
CA ASP A 26 0.14 -15.95 20.39
C ASP A 26 1.30 -15.27 19.68
N THR A 27 1.42 -13.95 19.85
CA THR A 27 2.51 -13.13 19.27
C THR A 27 3.90 -13.52 19.78
N THR A 28 3.99 -14.42 20.76
CA THR A 28 5.24 -14.96 21.29
C THR A 28 5.83 -16.06 20.38
N LYS A 29 5.03 -16.66 19.49
CA LYS A 29 5.51 -17.68 18.54
C LYS A 29 5.85 -17.04 17.19
N CYS A 30 7.15 -16.91 16.91
CA CYS A 30 7.65 -16.38 15.63
C CYS A 30 7.20 -17.17 14.39
N GLU A 31 6.72 -18.41 14.53
CA GLU A 31 6.22 -19.20 13.39
C GLU A 31 4.87 -18.68 12.86
N ASP A 32 4.06 -18.06 13.72
CA ASP A 32 2.72 -17.58 13.38
C ASP A 32 2.71 -16.11 12.91
N VAL A 33 3.88 -15.43 12.98
CA VAL A 33 4.04 -14.01 12.64
C VAL A 33 5.26 -13.84 11.74
N LYS A 34 5.04 -13.30 10.53
CA LYS A 34 6.11 -12.98 9.58
C LYS A 34 6.20 -11.47 9.39
N GLU A 35 7.38 -10.91 9.59
CA GLU A 35 7.64 -9.48 9.43
C GLU A 35 8.49 -9.22 8.19
N PHE A 36 8.11 -8.20 7.43
CA PHE A 36 8.81 -7.74 6.24
C PHE A 36 9.06 -6.24 6.36
N THR A 37 10.24 -5.78 5.96
CA THR A 37 10.60 -4.35 5.97
C THR A 37 10.79 -3.87 4.55
N TYR A 38 10.27 -2.68 4.26
CA TYR A 38 10.30 -2.03 2.95
C TYR A 38 10.77 -0.58 3.10
N ASP A 39 11.02 0.11 2.00
CA ASP A 39 11.29 1.54 2.02
C ASP A 39 10.05 2.32 2.48
N TYR A 40 8.87 1.87 2.04
CA TYR A 40 7.58 2.40 2.44
C TYR A 40 6.56 1.27 2.64
N SER A 41 5.69 1.42 3.64
CA SER A 41 4.53 0.54 3.86
C SER A 41 3.31 1.39 4.19
N TYR A 42 2.26 1.28 3.37
CA TYR A 42 1.11 2.18 3.40
C TYR A 42 -0.16 1.44 3.80
N TRP A 43 -0.80 1.92 4.86
CA TRP A 43 -2.10 1.41 5.29
C TRP A 43 -3.22 2.27 4.70
N SER A 44 -4.04 1.71 3.80
CA SER A 44 -5.09 2.46 3.10
C SER A 44 -6.48 1.84 3.28
N LEU A 45 -6.73 1.18 4.41
CA LEU A 45 -7.98 0.44 4.65
C LEU A 45 -9.13 1.33 5.13
N ASP A 46 -8.90 2.12 6.17
CA ASP A 46 -9.92 2.96 6.82
C ASP A 46 -9.42 4.40 6.96
N PRO A 47 -10.02 5.37 6.24
CA PRO A 47 -9.66 6.78 6.31
C PRO A 47 -9.78 7.42 7.70
N GLN A 48 -10.53 6.82 8.62
CA GLN A 48 -10.67 7.34 9.99
C GLN A 48 -9.53 6.96 10.91
N GLN A 49 -8.68 6.01 10.50
CA GLN A 49 -7.54 5.59 11.30
C GLN A 49 -6.36 6.55 11.14
N PRO A 50 -5.63 6.87 12.22
CA PRO A 50 -4.48 7.79 12.16
C PRO A 50 -3.30 7.23 11.35
N VAL A 51 -3.28 5.92 11.11
CA VAL A 51 -2.28 5.24 10.28
C VAL A 51 -2.67 5.22 8.79
N PHE A 52 -3.81 5.79 8.42
CA PHE A 52 -4.27 5.83 7.03
C PHE A 52 -3.34 6.67 6.17
N HIS A 53 -3.03 6.16 4.98
CA HIS A 53 -2.30 6.85 3.93
C HIS A 53 -3.19 6.99 2.71
N SER A 54 -3.30 8.24 2.25
CA SER A 54 -4.04 8.63 1.05
C SER A 54 -3.22 8.40 -0.22
N GLN A 55 -3.91 8.38 -1.36
CA GLN A 55 -3.27 8.35 -2.66
C GLN A 55 -2.36 9.58 -2.93
N GLU A 56 -2.69 10.73 -2.34
CA GLU A 56 -1.87 11.93 -2.44
C GLU A 56 -0.54 11.75 -1.71
N GLU A 57 -0.56 11.22 -0.48
CA GLU A 57 0.66 10.93 0.27
C GLU A 57 1.52 9.87 -0.42
N ILE A 58 0.92 8.83 -0.99
CA ILE A 58 1.67 7.82 -1.75
C ILE A 58 2.34 8.47 -2.97
N TYR A 59 1.66 9.38 -3.67
CA TYR A 59 2.25 10.10 -4.80
C TYR A 59 3.36 11.06 -4.38
N GLN A 60 3.23 11.75 -3.25
CA GLN A 60 4.28 12.66 -2.77
C GLN A 60 5.52 11.92 -2.26
N ASN A 61 5.36 10.72 -1.70
CA ASN A 61 6.48 9.95 -1.15
C ASN A 61 7.22 9.09 -2.20
N LEU A 62 6.55 8.71 -3.29
CA LEU A 62 7.11 7.82 -4.32
C LEU A 62 6.96 8.38 -5.75
N GLY A 63 5.86 9.07 -6.02
CA GLY A 63 5.49 9.56 -7.34
C GLY A 63 6.27 10.76 -7.84
N SER A 64 6.46 11.78 -6.99
CA SER A 64 7.22 12.98 -7.34
C SER A 64 8.62 12.63 -7.82
N ASP A 65 9.34 11.80 -7.07
CA ASP A 65 10.74 11.47 -7.37
C ASP A 65 10.88 10.75 -8.71
N VAL A 66 9.93 9.88 -9.04
CA VAL A 66 9.93 9.16 -10.33
C VAL A 66 9.63 10.11 -11.48
N VAL A 67 8.71 11.06 -11.28
CA VAL A 67 8.36 12.06 -12.29
C VAL A 67 9.51 13.05 -12.50
N ASP A 68 10.14 13.51 -11.42
CA ASP A 68 11.30 14.42 -11.48
C ASP A 68 12.47 13.75 -12.21
N ASN A 69 12.77 12.49 -11.90
CA ASN A 69 13.78 11.72 -12.63
C ASN A 69 13.44 11.61 -14.13
N ALA A 70 12.16 11.43 -14.48
CA ALA A 70 11.74 11.40 -15.88
C ALA A 70 11.92 12.77 -16.56
N TYR A 71 11.64 13.88 -15.86
CA TYR A 71 11.86 15.24 -16.36
C TYR A 71 13.35 15.57 -16.57
N ASP A 72 14.22 15.07 -15.70
CA ASP A 72 15.68 15.20 -15.81
C ASP A 72 16.29 14.34 -16.93
N GLY A 73 15.45 13.56 -17.63
CA GLY A 73 15.86 12.72 -18.75
C GLY A 73 16.38 11.34 -18.34
N TYR A 74 16.16 10.91 -17.09
CA TYR A 74 16.43 9.55 -16.65
C TYR A 74 15.28 8.61 -17.02
N ASN A 75 15.63 7.36 -17.30
CA ASN A 75 14.63 6.30 -17.47
C ASN A 75 14.11 5.89 -16.09
N ALA A 76 12.88 6.27 -15.77
CA ALA A 76 12.20 5.88 -14.54
C ALA A 76 11.09 4.84 -14.85
N CYS A 77 10.88 3.88 -13.94
CA CYS A 77 9.90 2.82 -14.16
C CYS A 77 9.22 2.41 -12.84
N VAL A 78 7.89 2.25 -12.89
CA VAL A 78 7.07 1.84 -11.73
C VAL A 78 6.10 0.74 -12.15
N PHE A 79 6.08 -0.33 -11.36
CA PHE A 79 5.19 -1.47 -11.55
C PHE A 79 4.37 -1.73 -10.30
N ALA A 80 3.07 -1.97 -10.48
CA ALA A 80 2.20 -2.45 -9.41
C ALA A 80 2.07 -3.97 -9.49
N TYR A 81 2.39 -4.67 -8.41
CA TYR A 81 2.32 -6.13 -8.31
C TYR A 81 1.41 -6.58 -7.16
N GLY A 82 0.71 -7.71 -7.34
CA GLY A 82 -0.19 -8.27 -6.35
C GLY A 82 -1.34 -9.07 -6.97
N GLN A 83 -2.13 -9.74 -6.15
CA GLN A 83 -3.29 -10.53 -6.59
C GLN A 83 -4.42 -9.67 -7.17
N THR A 84 -5.37 -10.27 -7.89
CA THR A 84 -6.57 -9.56 -8.35
C THR A 84 -7.36 -9.02 -7.15
N GLY A 85 -7.81 -7.77 -7.22
CA GLY A 85 -8.49 -7.08 -6.12
C GLY A 85 -7.58 -6.42 -5.09
N SER A 86 -6.25 -6.52 -5.20
CA SER A 86 -5.31 -5.93 -4.24
C SER A 86 -5.01 -4.44 -4.42
N GLY A 87 -5.67 -3.76 -5.36
CA GLY A 87 -5.50 -2.31 -5.57
C GLY A 87 -4.50 -1.86 -6.65
N LYS A 88 -3.89 -2.76 -7.46
CA LYS A 88 -2.92 -2.38 -8.50
C LYS A 88 -3.38 -1.23 -9.42
N THR A 89 -4.57 -1.34 -10.01
CA THR A 89 -5.14 -0.30 -10.89
C THR A 89 -5.45 0.97 -10.11
N TYR A 90 -5.94 0.83 -8.87
CA TYR A 90 -6.25 1.95 -8.00
C TYR A 90 -4.99 2.76 -7.66
N THR A 91 -3.87 2.10 -7.34
CA THR A 91 -2.59 2.78 -7.07
C THR A 91 -2.05 3.47 -8.32
N MET A 92 -2.07 2.81 -9.48
CA MET A 92 -1.49 3.37 -10.72
C MET A 92 -2.35 4.46 -11.37
N MET A 93 -3.66 4.28 -11.42
CA MET A 93 -4.59 5.14 -12.17
C MET A 93 -5.56 5.92 -11.29
N GLY A 94 -5.71 5.55 -10.01
CA GLY A 94 -6.76 6.10 -9.15
C GLY A 94 -8.15 5.53 -9.48
N THR A 95 -9.18 6.21 -9.01
CA THR A 95 -10.58 5.93 -9.36
C THR A 95 -10.98 6.73 -10.60
N GLN A 96 -11.80 6.15 -11.49
CA GLN A 96 -12.32 6.82 -12.69
C GLN A 96 -13.44 7.85 -12.39
N VAL A 97 -13.50 8.42 -11.19
CA VAL A 97 -14.51 9.43 -10.88
C VAL A 97 -14.07 10.74 -11.51
N ARG A 98 -14.82 11.17 -12.55
CA ARG A 98 -14.53 12.30 -13.45
C ARG A 98 -14.59 13.69 -12.80
N THR A 99 -14.13 13.89 -11.58
CA THR A 99 -14.14 15.21 -10.97
C THR A 99 -12.95 15.37 -10.04
N THR A 100 -12.14 16.39 -10.33
CA THR A 100 -10.90 16.84 -9.64
C THR A 100 -9.69 15.89 -9.73
N ALA A 101 -8.66 16.32 -10.47
CA ALA A 101 -7.25 15.88 -10.52
C ALA A 101 -6.96 14.41 -10.19
N GLY A 102 -6.48 13.66 -11.20
CA GLY A 102 -6.20 12.22 -11.11
C GLY A 102 -5.49 11.81 -9.83
N GLN A 103 -6.02 10.80 -9.13
CA GLN A 103 -5.53 10.35 -7.83
C GLN A 103 -4.62 9.12 -7.91
N GLY A 104 -4.02 8.87 -9.07
CA GLY A 104 -3.08 7.77 -9.30
C GLY A 104 -1.67 8.28 -9.58
N PHE A 105 -0.75 7.37 -9.85
CA PHE A 105 0.60 7.68 -10.34
C PHE A 105 0.58 8.34 -11.73
N CYS A 106 -0.34 7.91 -12.60
CA CYS A 106 -0.54 8.48 -13.93
C CYS A 106 -1.46 9.72 -13.85
N ARG A 107 -0.97 10.82 -13.27
CA ARG A 107 -1.66 12.13 -13.31
C ARG A 107 -1.21 12.85 -14.57
N ASN A 108 -2.16 13.20 -15.46
CA ASN A 108 -1.99 14.03 -16.68
C ASN A 108 -0.52 14.32 -17.06
N CYS A 109 0.18 13.32 -17.61
CA CYS A 109 1.38 13.56 -18.39
C CYS A 109 1.04 14.44 -19.61
#